data_AF-A0A356BHA2-F1
#
_entry.id   AF-A0A356BHA2-F1
#
_cell.length_a   1.000
_cell.length_b   1.000
_cell.length_c   1.000
_cell.angle_alpha   90.00
_cell.angle_beta   90.00
_cell.angle_gamma   90.00
#
_symmetry.space_group_name_H-M   'P 1'
#
loop_
_entity.id
_entity.type
_entity.pdbx_description
1 polymer ?
#
loop_
_entity_poly.entity_id
_entity_poly.type
_entity_poly.pdbx_seq_one_letter_code
_entity_poly.pdbx_strand_id
1 'polypeptide(L)' 'PAQSPGGWNLIGLCPTPMFTPDASPVMPVAVGDEVRFVAIDKAEFLRLGGEL' A
#
# COMPACT_ATOMS: atom_id res chain seq x y z
N PRO A 1 1.13 -0.31 -7.34
CA PRO A 1 2.34 0.51 -7.10
C PRO A 1 3.01 0.86 -8.44
N ALA A 2 3.16 2.15 -8.75
CA ALA A 2 3.83 2.55 -9.98
C ALA A 2 5.36 2.41 -9.82
N GLN A 3 6.02 1.75 -10.76
CA GLN A 3 7.47 1.70 -10.81
C GLN A 3 7.98 3.10 -11.23
N SER A 4 8.67 3.80 -10.35
CA SER A 4 9.31 5.09 -10.64
C SER A 4 10.77 5.05 -10.17
N PRO A 5 11.68 5.82 -10.79
CA PRO A 5 13.05 5.91 -10.31
C PRO A 5 13.06 6.54 -8.90
N GLY A 6 13.22 5.71 -7.89
CA GLY A 6 13.19 6.11 -6.47
C GLY A 6 14.48 5.74 -5.76
N GLY A 7 15.11 6.71 -5.10
CA GLY A 7 16.33 6.53 -4.29
C GLY A 7 16.08 6.05 -2.86
N TRP A 8 14.94 5.43 -2.58
CA TRP A 8 14.53 5.03 -1.23
C TRP A 8 14.83 3.55 -0.98
N ASN A 9 15.20 3.21 0.25
CA ASN A 9 15.34 1.82 0.69
C ASN A 9 13.95 1.20 0.87
N LEU A 10 13.66 0.12 0.14
CA LEU A 10 12.42 -0.64 0.29
C LEU A 10 12.50 -1.53 1.53
N ILE A 11 11.54 -1.38 2.45
CA ILE A 11 11.50 -2.12 3.72
C ILE A 11 10.30 -3.08 3.85
N GLY A 12 9.41 -3.10 2.86
CA GLY A 12 8.23 -3.94 2.86
C GLY A 12 7.26 -3.60 1.72
N LEU A 13 6.19 -4.38 1.63
CA LEU A 13 5.10 -4.21 0.66
C LEU A 13 3.78 -4.02 1.41
N CYS A 14 2.90 -3.17 0.88
CA CYS A 14 1.55 -2.96 1.41
C CYS A 14 0.55 -3.66 0.49
N PRO A 15 -0.29 -4.60 1.00
CA PRO A 15 -1.30 -5.26 0.17
C PRO A 15 -2.48 -4.34 -0.15
N THR A 16 -2.72 -3.30 0.66
CA THR A 16 -3.82 -2.35 0.45
C THR A 16 -3.53 -1.46 -0.77
N PRO A 17 -4.44 -1.39 -1.75
CA PRO A 17 -4.32 -0.45 -2.87
C PRO A 17 -4.38 0.98 -2.35
N MET A 18 -3.24 1.69 -2.41
CA MET A 18 -3.18 3.08 -1.96
C MET A 18 -3.74 4.06 -2.96
N PHE A 19 -3.93 3.67 -4.22
CA PHE A 19 -4.49 4.51 -5.29
C PHE A 19 -5.35 3.66 -6.23
N THR A 20 -6.60 4.08 -6.42
CA THR A 20 -7.54 3.45 -7.37
C THR A 20 -8.30 4.56 -8.11
N PRO A 21 -7.95 4.85 -9.39
CA PRO A 21 -8.51 5.98 -10.13
C PRO A 21 -10.04 5.99 -10.23
N ASP A 22 -10.64 4.80 -10.32
CA ASP A 22 -12.08 4.63 -10.52
C ASP A 22 -12.87 4.53 -9.20
N ALA A 23 -12.20 4.67 -8.05
CA ALA A 23 -12.83 4.62 -6.73
C ALA A 23 -13.21 6.02 -6.21
N SER A 24 -14.21 6.09 -5.32
CA SER A 24 -14.55 7.30 -4.57
C SER A 24 -14.56 6.98 -3.06
N PRO A 25 -13.55 7.42 -2.29
CA PRO A 25 -12.39 8.23 -2.69
C PRO A 25 -11.32 7.44 -3.48
N VAL A 26 -10.52 8.14 -4.29
CA VAL A 26 -9.43 7.54 -5.10
C VAL A 26 -8.23 7.06 -4.26
N MET A 27 -8.12 7.54 -3.02
CA MET A 27 -7.08 7.18 -2.05
C MET A 27 -7.77 6.84 -0.71
N PRO A 28 -7.25 5.88 0.06
CA PRO A 28 -7.81 5.52 1.37
C PRO A 28 -7.40 6.48 2.50
N VAL A 29 -6.49 7.43 2.22
CA VAL A 29 -5.96 8.40 3.19
C VAL A 29 -6.03 9.81 2.62
N ALA A 30 -6.20 10.79 3.49
CA ALA A 30 -6.22 12.22 3.18
C ALA A 30 -5.07 12.98 3.87
N VAL A 31 -4.87 14.23 3.47
CA VAL A 31 -3.88 15.11 4.09
C VAL A 31 -4.28 15.36 5.55
N GLY A 32 -3.37 15.07 6.48
CA GLY A 32 -3.59 15.21 7.91
C GLY A 32 -3.87 13.88 8.64
N ASP A 33 -4.06 12.78 7.90
CA ASP A 33 -4.24 11.47 8.51
C ASP A 33 -2.93 10.92 9.10
N GLU A 34 -3.02 10.23 10.22
CA GLU A 34 -1.93 9.45 10.79
C GLU A 34 -1.93 8.02 10.25
N VAL A 35 -0.75 7.51 9.90
CA VAL A 35 -0.60 6.16 9.34
C VAL A 35 0.21 5.29 10.30
N ARG A 36 -0.32 4.10 10.61
CA ARG A 36 0.36 3.07 11.41
C ARG A 36 0.61 1.83 10.57
N PHE A 37 1.88 1.44 10.44
CA PHE A 37 2.25 0.16 9.84
C PHE A 37 2.06 -0.98 10.83
N VAL A 38 1.53 -2.10 10.34
CA VAL A 38 1.37 -3.34 11.11
C VAL A 38 2.04 -4.47 10.34
N ALA A 39 2.94 -5.17 11.00
CA ALA A 39 3.59 -6.34 10.40
C ALA A 39 2.57 -7.46 10.24
N ILE A 40 2.52 -8.04 9.04
CA ILE A 40 1.72 -9.21 8.69
C ILE A 40 2.62 -10.26 8.05
N ASP A 41 2.21 -11.52 8.10
CA ASP A 41 2.93 -12.59 7.43
C ASP A 41 2.59 -12.65 5.93
N LYS A 42 3.29 -13.54 5.22
CA LYS A 42 3.11 -13.74 3.78
C LYS A 42 1.72 -14.27 3.42
N ALA A 43 1.15 -15.14 4.25
CA ALA A 43 -0.16 -15.73 3.97
C ALA A 43 -1.24 -14.66 4.05
N GLU A 44 -1.16 -13.79 5.07
CA GLU A 44 -2.03 -12.64 5.23
C GLU A 44 -1.86 -11.62 4.11
N PHE A 45 -0.62 -11.35 3.69
CA PHE A 45 -0.34 -10.45 2.57
C PHE A 45 -1.04 -10.89 1.28
N LEU A 46 -0.92 -12.19 0.93
CA LEU A 46 -1.58 -12.74 -0.25
C LEU A 46 -3.11 -12.76 -0.09
N ARG A 47 -3.61 -13.06 1.11
CA ARG A 47 -5.06 -13.05 1.40
C ARG A 47 -5.69 -11.68 1.21
N LEU A 48 -4.94 -10.60 1.49
CA LEU A 48 -5.37 -9.22 1.30
C LEU A 48 -5.21 -8.72 -0.14
N GLY A 49 -4.78 -9.57 -1.07
CA GLY A 49 -4.63 -9.22 -2.50
C GLY A 49 -3.26 -8.64 -2.86
N GLY A 50 -2.26 -8.78 -1.99
CA GLY A 50 -0.89 -8.41 -2.32
C GLY A 50 -0.27 -9.29 -3.40
N GLU A 51 0.56 -8.71 -4.26
CA GLU A 51 1.29 -9.38 -5.35
C GLU A 51 2.80 -9.33 -5.07
N LEU A 52 3.54 -10.39 -5.46
CA LEU A 52 5.00 -10.53 -5.24
C LEU A 52 5.80 -10.20 -6.49
#